data_AF-A0A936QMM3-F1
#
_entry.id   AF-A0A936QMM3-F1
#
_cell.length_a   1.000
_cell.length_b   1.000
_cell.length_c   1.000
_cell.angle_alpha   90.00
_cell.angle_beta   90.00
_cell.angle_gamma   90.00
#
_symmetry.space_group_name_H-M   'P 1'
#
loop_
_entity.id
_entity.type
_entity.pdbx_description
1 polymer ?
#
loop_
_entity_poly.entity_id
_entity_poly.type
_entity_poly.pdbx_seq_one_letter_code
_entity_poly.pdbx_strand_id
1 'polypeptide(L)'
;MNEQLYGRKFNGLRFPKGKVNFWGLIYADEKGYAYESSIGTDQLMGFEGAVFPYNISVSQNSFYKSLNLLEICPAGKTDEDFFGKSESEKDYFEEDQRKDAQLFGNYLNDFYHYDVQKNNGLMVYSGSPQYTCFSEITMQPLRKLIDSLKAMNCWMTSLDEVTSFRNKLRDLSVEVNVSGNETDLKIILPAETEIKGLTFKFKSKPDKIKSSSNTDLKEINGMYYLSGDFRNGDIISLTF
;
A
#
# COMPACT_ATOMS: atom_id res chain seq x y z
N MET A 1 -4.94 21.18 -16.00
CA MET A 1 -4.05 21.09 -17.17
C MET A 1 -3.89 19.65 -17.66
N ASN A 2 -3.43 18.69 -16.84
CA ASN A 2 -3.35 17.28 -17.26
C ASN A 2 -4.72 16.64 -17.54
N GLU A 3 -5.73 16.86 -16.70
CA GLU A 3 -7.07 16.29 -16.93
C GLU A 3 -7.71 16.76 -18.25
N GLN A 4 -7.45 18.00 -18.64
CA GLN A 4 -7.89 18.55 -19.92
C GLN A 4 -7.13 17.91 -21.09
N LEU A 5 -5.81 17.74 -20.94
CA LEU A 5 -4.97 17.10 -21.96
C LEU A 5 -5.37 15.64 -22.20
N TYR A 6 -5.67 14.90 -21.13
CA TYR A 6 -5.99 13.48 -21.18
C TYR A 6 -7.50 13.17 -21.21
N GLY A 7 -8.36 14.19 -21.19
CA GLY A 7 -9.81 14.05 -21.26
C GLY A 7 -10.43 13.20 -20.13
N ARG A 8 -9.77 13.10 -18.97
CA ARG A 8 -10.24 12.30 -17.83
C ARG A 8 -9.85 12.94 -16.50
N LYS A 9 -10.68 12.70 -15.48
CA LYS A 9 -10.32 13.04 -14.09
C LYS A 9 -9.25 12.07 -13.59
N PHE A 10 -8.26 12.56 -12.86
CA PHE A 10 -7.34 11.71 -12.12
C PHE A 10 -7.81 11.59 -10.67
N ASN A 11 -7.66 10.40 -10.09
CA ASN A 11 -8.10 10.13 -8.72
C ASN A 11 -7.05 10.46 -7.68
N GLY A 12 -5.78 10.53 -8.05
CA GLY A 12 -4.72 10.94 -7.15
C GLY A 12 -3.67 11.78 -7.82
N LEU A 13 -2.75 12.29 -7.00
CA LEU A 13 -1.70 13.19 -7.44
C LEU A 13 -0.39 12.90 -6.73
N ARG A 14 0.67 13.49 -7.29
CA ARG A 14 1.98 13.56 -6.68
C ARG A 14 2.59 14.93 -6.93
N PHE A 15 3.12 15.55 -5.90
CA PHE A 15 3.86 16.79 -5.99
C PHE A 15 5.22 16.55 -6.64
N PRO A 16 5.63 17.42 -7.59
CA PRO A 16 6.96 17.36 -8.19
C PRO A 16 8.05 17.37 -7.12
N LYS A 17 9.01 16.44 -7.24
CA LYS A 17 10.13 16.26 -6.30
C LYS A 17 9.70 16.04 -4.84
N GLY A 18 8.51 15.50 -4.59
CA GLY A 18 7.99 15.28 -3.24
C GLY A 18 7.69 16.57 -2.47
N LYS A 19 7.66 17.74 -3.13
CA LYS A 19 7.52 19.04 -2.47
C LYS A 19 6.06 19.38 -2.20
N VAL A 20 5.52 18.79 -1.15
CA VAL A 20 4.18 19.05 -0.66
C VAL A 20 4.08 20.47 -0.10
N ASN A 21 2.93 21.12 -0.29
CA ASN A 21 2.63 22.42 0.32
C ASN A 21 1.17 22.51 0.72
N PHE A 22 0.88 23.36 1.71
CA PHE A 22 -0.45 23.52 2.31
C PHE A 22 -1.54 23.80 1.26
N TRP A 23 -1.34 24.79 0.39
CA TRP A 23 -2.35 25.19 -0.60
C TRP A 23 -2.60 24.12 -1.66
N GLY A 24 -1.57 23.38 -2.04
CA GLY A 24 -1.69 22.24 -2.94
C GLY A 24 -2.56 21.13 -2.36
N LEU A 25 -2.39 20.82 -1.07
CA LEU A 25 -3.20 19.82 -0.38
C LEU A 25 -4.66 20.26 -0.22
N ILE A 26 -4.89 21.53 0.11
CA ILE A 26 -6.25 22.10 0.16
C ILE A 26 -6.93 22.02 -1.21
N TYR A 27 -6.22 22.43 -2.27
CA TYR A 27 -6.74 22.33 -3.64
C TYR A 27 -7.09 20.89 -4.00
N ALA A 28 -6.23 19.93 -3.64
CA ALA A 28 -6.45 18.52 -3.92
C ALA A 28 -7.74 17.99 -3.28
N ASP A 29 -7.92 18.30 -1.99
CA ASP A 29 -9.12 17.96 -1.24
C ASP A 29 -10.38 18.60 -1.86
N GLU A 30 -10.33 19.90 -2.19
CA GLU A 30 -11.47 20.62 -2.79
C GLU A 30 -11.84 20.14 -4.20
N LYS A 31 -10.88 19.61 -4.97
CA LYS A 31 -11.14 18.97 -6.27
C LYS A 31 -11.58 17.51 -6.14
N GLY A 32 -11.62 16.97 -4.92
CA GLY A 32 -11.99 15.60 -4.65
C GLY A 32 -11.04 14.61 -5.30
N TYR A 33 -9.73 14.87 -5.21
CA TYR A 33 -8.73 13.82 -5.35
C TYR A 33 -8.88 12.89 -4.14
N ALA A 34 -8.79 11.59 -4.37
CA ALA A 34 -8.96 10.57 -3.34
C ALA A 34 -7.65 10.29 -2.58
N TYR A 35 -6.49 10.48 -3.23
CA TYR A 35 -5.19 10.25 -2.60
C TYR A 35 -4.05 11.15 -3.10
N GLU A 36 -3.00 11.22 -2.29
CA GLU A 36 -1.71 11.87 -2.46
C GLU A 36 -0.61 10.81 -2.19
N SER A 37 0.58 10.96 -2.78
CA SER A 37 1.68 10.01 -2.60
C SER A 37 3.05 10.69 -2.73
N SER A 38 3.27 11.78 -2.00
CA SER A 38 4.53 12.53 -2.04
C SER A 38 5.26 12.56 -0.72
N ILE A 39 4.59 12.28 0.38
CA ILE A 39 5.18 12.34 1.73
C ILE A 39 5.90 11.02 1.98
N GLY A 40 7.08 10.88 1.38
CA GLY A 40 7.91 9.68 1.54
C GLY A 40 8.43 9.52 2.96
N THR A 41 8.48 8.27 3.42
CA THR A 41 9.07 7.92 4.72
C THR A 41 10.09 6.81 4.50
N ASP A 42 11.31 6.99 5.04
CA ASP A 42 12.26 5.90 5.15
C ASP A 42 11.85 5.01 6.32
N GLN A 43 11.02 4.00 6.05
CA GLN A 43 10.48 3.11 7.09
C GLN A 43 11.55 2.18 7.69
N LEU A 44 12.79 2.16 7.16
CA LEU A 44 13.90 1.44 7.79
C LEU A 44 14.59 2.25 8.89
N MET A 45 14.58 3.58 8.79
CA MET A 45 15.39 4.47 9.65
C MET A 45 14.56 5.52 10.41
N GLY A 46 13.41 5.91 9.88
CA GLY A 46 12.62 7.06 10.34
C GLY A 46 11.25 6.72 10.89
N PHE A 47 10.82 5.46 10.86
CA PHE A 47 9.52 5.02 11.36
C PHE A 47 9.60 3.58 11.87
N GLU A 48 9.08 3.32 13.06
CA GLU A 48 8.99 1.95 13.60
C GLU A 48 7.65 1.33 13.18
N GLY A 49 7.69 0.38 12.26
CA GLY A 49 6.49 -0.24 11.70
C GLY A 49 6.29 0.13 10.23
N ALA A 50 5.14 -0.26 9.66
CA ALA A 50 4.78 0.14 8.30
C ALA A 50 3.72 1.25 8.27
N VAL A 51 3.92 2.26 7.42
CA VAL A 51 2.96 3.36 7.28
C VAL A 51 1.75 2.88 6.48
N PHE A 52 0.60 2.78 7.16
CA PHE A 52 -0.67 2.51 6.49
C PHE A 52 -1.28 3.80 5.92
N PRO A 53 -2.05 3.74 4.81
CA PRO A 53 -2.71 4.91 4.27
C PRO A 53 -3.58 5.63 5.30
N TYR A 54 -3.48 6.96 5.35
CA TYR A 54 -4.15 7.79 6.36
C TYR A 54 -4.65 9.11 5.77
N ASN A 55 -5.69 9.70 6.37
CA ASN A 55 -6.18 11.02 5.96
C ASN A 55 -5.21 12.12 6.41
N ILE A 56 -4.83 12.99 5.48
CA ILE A 56 -3.87 14.06 5.75
C ILE A 56 -4.51 15.15 6.62
N SER A 57 -3.85 15.51 7.72
CA SER A 57 -4.20 16.71 8.49
C SER A 57 -3.24 17.84 8.14
N VAL A 58 -3.79 19.04 7.88
CA VAL A 58 -3.00 20.23 7.55
C VAL A 58 -3.25 21.36 8.54
N SER A 59 -2.22 22.17 8.77
CA SER A 59 -2.35 23.40 9.53
C SER A 59 -1.49 24.54 8.98
N GLN A 60 -2.03 25.75 8.97
CA GLN A 60 -1.30 26.98 8.63
C GLN A 60 -2.02 28.19 9.25
N ASN A 61 -1.28 29.09 9.91
CA ASN A 61 -1.82 30.34 10.48
C ASN A 61 -3.10 30.14 11.33
N SER A 62 -3.06 29.19 12.27
CA SER A 62 -4.20 28.79 13.13
C SER A 62 -5.41 28.19 12.41
N PHE A 63 -5.34 27.96 11.10
CA PHE A 63 -6.29 27.12 10.38
C PHE A 63 -5.85 25.66 10.51
N TYR A 64 -6.79 24.78 10.87
CA TYR A 64 -6.59 23.34 10.97
C TYR A 64 -7.70 22.62 10.21
N LYS A 65 -7.34 21.66 9.36
CA LYS A 65 -8.30 20.86 8.60
C LYS A 65 -7.80 19.43 8.46
N SER A 66 -8.67 18.47 8.76
CA SER A 66 -8.49 17.09 8.32
C SER A 66 -9.07 16.97 6.91
N LEU A 67 -8.25 16.50 5.96
CA LEU A 67 -8.61 16.40 4.55
C LEU A 67 -9.22 15.03 4.25
N ASN A 68 -10.17 15.00 3.32
CA ASN A 68 -10.69 13.76 2.72
C ASN A 68 -9.73 13.25 1.62
N LEU A 69 -8.43 13.34 1.89
CA LEU A 69 -7.33 12.99 1.00
C LEU A 69 -6.42 11.99 1.73
N LEU A 70 -6.30 10.78 1.19
CA LEU A 70 -5.42 9.75 1.76
C LEU A 70 -3.96 10.01 1.34
N GLU A 71 -3.04 10.07 2.29
CA GLU A 71 -1.63 9.85 1.98
C GLU A 71 -1.38 8.36 1.80
N ILE A 72 -0.83 7.98 0.65
CA ILE A 72 -0.28 6.64 0.40
C ILE A 72 1.23 6.79 0.27
N CYS A 73 1.89 6.68 1.42
CA CYS A 73 3.30 7.00 1.61
C CYS A 73 4.22 6.19 0.67
N PRO A 74 4.95 6.85 -0.26
CA PRO A 74 5.98 6.19 -1.06
C PRO A 74 7.20 5.82 -0.20
N ALA A 75 8.00 4.88 -0.70
CA ALA A 75 9.31 4.61 -0.11
C ALA A 75 10.16 5.90 -0.06
N GLY A 76 10.80 6.15 1.08
CA GLY A 76 11.56 7.37 1.32
C GLY A 76 12.78 7.54 0.43
N LYS A 77 13.40 6.43 -0.02
CA LYS A 77 14.42 6.43 -1.06
C LYS A 77 13.82 5.89 -2.36
N THR A 78 14.12 6.60 -3.43
CA THR A 78 13.71 6.34 -4.80
C THR A 78 14.87 5.78 -5.61
N ASP A 79 14.63 5.40 -6.85
CA ASP A 79 15.70 4.96 -7.75
C ASP A 79 16.70 6.08 -8.12
N GLU A 80 16.28 7.35 -8.07
CA GLU A 80 17.17 8.52 -8.22
C GLU A 80 18.29 8.50 -7.16
N ASP A 81 17.99 8.12 -5.92
CA ASP A 81 18.97 8.10 -4.82
C ASP A 81 20.11 7.10 -5.05
N PHE A 82 19.88 6.08 -5.88
CA PHE A 82 20.88 5.05 -6.20
C PHE A 82 21.49 5.25 -7.58
N PHE A 83 20.71 5.68 -8.56
CA PHE A 83 21.14 5.75 -9.96
C PHE A 83 21.24 7.17 -10.53
N GLY A 84 21.07 8.21 -9.71
CA GLY A 84 21.11 9.61 -10.16
C GLY A 84 22.42 10.04 -10.81
N LYS A 85 23.49 9.25 -10.64
CA LYS A 85 24.75 9.41 -11.39
C LYS A 85 24.56 9.28 -12.91
N SER A 86 23.57 8.53 -13.37
CA SER A 86 23.26 8.39 -14.80
C SER A 86 22.93 9.73 -15.48
N GLU A 87 22.52 10.75 -14.73
CA GLU A 87 22.24 12.10 -15.24
C GLU A 87 23.43 13.05 -15.14
N SER A 88 24.27 12.89 -14.12
CA SER A 88 25.26 13.90 -13.74
C SER A 88 26.69 13.53 -14.13
N GLU A 89 26.98 12.24 -14.33
CA GLU A 89 28.31 11.73 -14.61
C GLU A 89 28.42 11.20 -16.04
N LYS A 90 29.44 11.63 -16.78
CA LYS A 90 29.74 11.10 -18.13
C LYS A 90 30.25 9.65 -18.10
N ASP A 91 30.70 9.21 -16.93
CA ASP A 91 31.49 8.00 -16.71
C ASP A 91 30.72 6.98 -15.84
N TYR A 92 29.39 6.95 -15.94
CA TYR A 92 28.56 5.97 -15.21
C TYR A 92 28.62 4.58 -15.88
N PHE A 93 29.75 3.90 -15.69
CA PHE A 93 30.09 2.65 -16.35
C PHE A 93 29.38 1.43 -15.75
N GLU A 94 29.55 0.29 -16.40
CA GLU A 94 28.91 -0.97 -16.02
C GLU A 94 29.23 -1.40 -14.57
N GLU A 95 30.46 -1.16 -14.11
CA GLU A 95 30.88 -1.52 -12.75
C GLU A 95 30.15 -0.69 -11.68
N ASP A 96 29.99 0.62 -11.90
CA ASP A 96 29.21 1.50 -11.02
C ASP A 96 27.73 1.09 -11.02
N GLN A 97 27.16 0.83 -12.19
CA GLN A 97 25.79 0.34 -12.32
C GLN A 97 25.57 -0.96 -11.55
N ARG A 98 26.53 -1.91 -11.58
CA ARG A 98 26.43 -3.17 -10.84
C ARG A 98 26.46 -2.94 -9.33
N LYS A 99 27.33 -2.05 -8.85
CA LYS A 99 27.44 -1.70 -7.44
C LYS A 99 26.16 -1.01 -6.94
N ASP A 100 25.68 -0.02 -7.68
CA ASP A 100 24.48 0.73 -7.30
C ASP A 100 23.23 -0.16 -7.41
N ALA A 101 23.17 -1.06 -8.40
CA ALA A 101 22.09 -2.05 -8.51
C ALA A 101 22.08 -3.03 -7.34
N GLN A 102 23.24 -3.44 -6.84
CA GLN A 102 23.34 -4.27 -5.63
C GLN A 102 22.81 -3.52 -4.41
N LEU A 103 23.21 -2.26 -4.21
CA LEU A 103 22.74 -1.44 -3.09
C LEU A 103 21.23 -1.21 -3.15
N PHE A 104 20.70 -0.91 -4.34
CA PHE A 104 19.28 -0.74 -4.54
C PHE A 104 18.49 -2.03 -4.29
N GLY A 105 19.02 -3.16 -4.77
CA GLY A 105 18.42 -4.48 -4.51
C GLY A 105 18.37 -4.83 -3.03
N ASN A 106 19.44 -4.53 -2.28
CA ASN A 106 19.45 -4.73 -0.84
C ASN A 106 18.38 -3.83 -0.18
N TYR A 107 18.34 -2.54 -0.53
CA TYR A 107 17.33 -1.62 0.00
C TYR A 107 15.90 -2.11 -0.23
N LEU A 108 15.57 -2.50 -1.47
CA LEU A 108 14.24 -2.98 -1.84
C LEU A 108 13.85 -4.25 -1.05
N ASN A 109 14.77 -5.20 -0.91
CA ASN A 109 14.52 -6.42 -0.15
C ASN A 109 14.39 -6.15 1.35
N ASP A 110 15.26 -5.32 1.91
CA ASP A 110 15.23 -4.97 3.32
C ASP A 110 13.94 -4.23 3.67
N PHE A 111 13.55 -3.25 2.85
CA PHE A 111 12.30 -2.52 3.00
C PHE A 111 11.08 -3.45 2.97
N TYR A 112 11.06 -4.40 2.03
CA TYR A 112 9.97 -5.35 1.95
C TYR A 112 9.95 -6.33 3.13
N HIS A 113 11.06 -6.99 3.43
CA HIS A 113 11.08 -8.11 4.39
C HIS A 113 11.07 -7.66 5.85
N TYR A 114 11.84 -6.62 6.20
CA TYR A 114 12.00 -6.22 7.59
C TYR A 114 10.93 -5.26 8.06
N ASP A 115 10.33 -4.52 7.13
CA ASP A 115 9.28 -3.59 7.46
C ASP A 115 7.92 -4.05 6.93
N VAL A 116 7.72 -4.04 5.62
CA VAL A 116 6.38 -4.25 5.03
C VAL A 116 5.81 -5.62 5.39
N GLN A 117 6.55 -6.70 5.18
CA GLN A 117 6.09 -8.06 5.45
C GLN A 117 5.87 -8.29 6.95
N LYS A 118 6.80 -7.84 7.79
CA LYS A 118 6.72 -7.99 9.25
C LYS A 118 5.48 -7.30 9.83
N ASN A 119 5.12 -6.14 9.27
CA ASN A 119 4.04 -5.29 9.76
C ASN A 119 2.70 -5.47 9.01
N ASN A 120 2.63 -6.38 8.03
CA ASN A 120 1.49 -6.51 7.10
C ASN A 120 1.14 -5.17 6.41
N GLY A 121 2.19 -4.41 6.08
CA GLY A 121 2.14 -3.06 5.56
C GLY A 121 1.95 -2.99 4.05
N LEU A 122 2.24 -1.80 3.52
CA LEU A 122 2.20 -1.50 2.09
C LEU A 122 3.57 -0.96 1.65
N MET A 123 4.12 -1.55 0.59
CA MET A 123 5.25 -0.97 -0.14
C MET A 123 4.72 -0.17 -1.33
N VAL A 124 5.03 1.14 -1.39
CA VAL A 124 4.80 1.94 -2.59
C VAL A 124 6.15 2.25 -3.24
N TYR A 125 6.44 1.51 -4.31
CA TYR A 125 7.58 1.79 -5.16
C TYR A 125 7.36 3.08 -5.95
N SER A 126 8.38 3.93 -5.95
CA SER A 126 8.42 5.18 -6.67
C SER A 126 9.71 5.25 -7.46
N GLY A 127 9.62 5.27 -8.79
CA GLY A 127 10.79 5.44 -9.63
C GLY A 127 10.50 6.11 -10.96
N SER A 128 11.58 6.45 -11.66
CA SER A 128 11.59 7.03 -13.00
C SER A 128 12.21 6.06 -14.00
N PRO A 129 11.63 5.89 -15.21
CA PRO A 129 12.26 5.11 -16.27
C PRO A 129 13.68 5.58 -16.61
N GLN A 130 13.99 6.85 -16.36
CA GLN A 130 15.33 7.41 -16.57
C GLN A 130 16.42 6.78 -15.69
N TYR A 131 16.05 6.22 -14.53
CA TYR A 131 16.97 5.63 -13.56
C TYR A 131 16.86 4.11 -13.57
N THR A 132 15.73 3.56 -13.12
CA THR A 132 15.57 2.10 -13.03
C THR A 132 15.64 1.43 -14.41
N CYS A 133 15.16 2.10 -15.47
CA CYS A 133 15.22 1.57 -16.84
C CYS A 133 16.36 2.17 -17.67
N PHE A 134 17.39 2.75 -17.02
CA PHE A 134 18.58 3.27 -17.71
C PHE A 134 19.33 2.16 -18.47
N SER A 135 19.48 0.98 -17.87
CA SER A 135 20.09 -0.18 -18.49
C SER A 135 19.48 -1.49 -18.00
N GLU A 136 19.85 -2.60 -18.64
CA GLU A 136 19.48 -3.94 -18.17
C GLU A 136 19.95 -4.22 -16.74
N ILE A 137 21.08 -3.61 -16.32
CA ILE A 137 21.67 -3.81 -14.99
C ILE A 137 20.86 -3.06 -13.93
N THR A 138 20.51 -1.80 -14.17
CA THR A 138 19.74 -0.97 -13.22
C THR A 138 18.32 -1.49 -13.03
N MET A 139 17.78 -2.23 -14.02
CA MET A 139 16.45 -2.82 -13.95
C MET A 139 16.41 -4.14 -13.15
N GLN A 140 17.53 -4.87 -13.06
CA GLN A 140 17.56 -6.20 -12.41
C GLN A 140 17.02 -6.22 -10.97
N PRO A 141 17.33 -5.24 -10.09
CA PRO A 141 16.87 -5.27 -8.71
C PRO A 141 15.34 -5.30 -8.60
N LEU A 142 14.67 -4.39 -9.31
CA LEU A 142 13.20 -4.32 -9.30
C LEU A 142 12.58 -5.58 -9.89
N ARG A 143 13.14 -6.11 -11.00
CA ARG A 143 12.67 -7.35 -11.61
C ARG A 143 12.74 -8.53 -10.64
N LYS A 144 13.88 -8.69 -9.96
CA LYS A 144 14.07 -9.77 -8.96
C LYS A 144 13.09 -9.64 -7.79
N LEU A 145 12.86 -8.43 -7.29
CA LEU A 145 11.85 -8.20 -6.26
C LEU A 145 10.47 -8.63 -6.76
N ILE A 146 10.03 -8.13 -7.93
CA ILE A 146 8.72 -8.46 -8.49
C ILE A 146 8.53 -9.98 -8.66
N ASP A 147 9.53 -10.68 -9.17
CA ASP A 147 9.45 -12.13 -9.36
C ASP A 147 9.33 -12.87 -8.02
N SER A 148 10.05 -12.42 -6.98
CA SER A 148 9.91 -12.92 -5.60
C SER A 148 8.50 -12.67 -5.03
N LEU A 149 7.99 -11.45 -5.18
CA LEU A 149 6.65 -11.07 -4.69
C LEU A 149 5.54 -11.87 -5.39
N LYS A 150 5.67 -12.16 -6.68
CA LYS A 150 4.74 -13.03 -7.41
C LYS A 150 4.75 -14.45 -6.86
N ALA A 151 5.93 -15.01 -6.58
CA ALA A 151 6.05 -16.35 -6.02
C ALA A 151 5.41 -16.46 -4.62
N MET A 152 5.41 -15.36 -3.86
CA MET A 152 4.74 -15.26 -2.56
C MET A 152 3.23 -14.95 -2.64
N ASN A 153 2.68 -14.81 -3.86
CA ASN A 153 1.29 -14.42 -4.10
C ASN A 153 0.92 -13.08 -3.41
N CYS A 154 1.85 -12.13 -3.41
CA CYS A 154 1.64 -10.81 -2.85
C CYS A 154 0.65 -10.00 -3.71
N TRP A 155 -0.20 -9.21 -3.06
CA TRP A 155 -1.10 -8.30 -3.74
C TRP A 155 -0.33 -7.10 -4.31
N MET A 156 -0.01 -7.16 -5.60
CA MET A 156 0.55 -6.05 -6.36
C MET A 156 -0.60 -5.35 -7.10
N THR A 157 -0.75 -4.04 -6.88
CA THR A 157 -1.97 -3.32 -7.21
C THR A 157 -1.67 -1.84 -7.48
N SER A 158 -2.67 -1.10 -7.96
CA SER A 158 -2.58 0.34 -8.16
C SER A 158 -2.91 1.13 -6.89
N LEU A 159 -2.43 2.38 -6.80
CA LEU A 159 -2.81 3.29 -5.71
C LEU A 159 -4.33 3.57 -5.67
N ASP A 160 -4.99 3.54 -6.84
CA ASP A 160 -6.45 3.63 -6.95
C ASP A 160 -7.17 2.48 -6.23
N GLU A 161 -6.69 1.25 -6.43
CA GLU A 161 -7.26 0.06 -5.79
C GLU A 161 -7.00 0.05 -4.29
N VAL A 162 -5.80 0.46 -3.85
CA VAL A 162 -5.49 0.65 -2.42
C VAL A 162 -6.43 1.69 -1.79
N THR A 163 -6.65 2.81 -2.48
CA THR A 163 -7.56 3.87 -2.04
C THR A 163 -9.00 3.36 -1.92
N SER A 164 -9.47 2.65 -2.94
CA SER A 164 -10.80 2.04 -2.97
C SER A 164 -10.98 1.05 -1.80
N PHE A 165 -9.99 0.19 -1.57
CA PHE A 165 -10.00 -0.74 -0.46
C PHE A 165 -10.05 -0.03 0.89
N ARG A 166 -9.21 0.99 1.10
CA ARG A 166 -9.17 1.76 2.35
C ARG A 166 -10.45 2.52 2.63
N ASN A 167 -11.04 3.14 1.62
CA ASN A 167 -12.30 3.85 1.77
C ASN A 167 -13.45 2.90 2.12
N LYS A 168 -13.48 1.69 1.55
CA LYS A 168 -14.48 0.69 1.95
C LYS A 168 -14.28 0.18 3.37
N LEU A 169 -13.03 0.03 3.81
CA LEU A 169 -12.72 -0.35 5.19
C LEU A 169 -13.18 0.69 6.21
N ARG A 170 -13.19 1.98 5.86
CA ARG A 170 -13.74 3.03 6.73
C ARG A 170 -15.21 2.79 7.07
N ASP A 171 -15.96 2.25 6.13
CA ASP A 171 -17.40 2.03 6.25
C ASP A 171 -17.73 0.59 6.74
N LEU A 172 -16.69 -0.23 6.99
CA LEU A 172 -16.82 -1.59 7.51
C LEU A 172 -17.03 -1.58 9.03
N SER A 173 -18.09 -2.26 9.47
CA SER A 173 -18.26 -2.70 10.85
C SER A 173 -18.44 -4.21 10.89
N VAL A 174 -17.97 -4.85 11.96
CA VAL A 174 -18.14 -6.29 12.18
C VAL A 174 -18.80 -6.50 13.53
N GLU A 175 -20.01 -7.05 13.52
CA GLU A 175 -20.70 -7.48 14.74
C GLU A 175 -20.19 -8.87 15.11
N VAL A 176 -19.74 -9.03 16.36
CA VAL A 176 -19.14 -10.27 16.86
C VAL A 176 -20.03 -10.85 17.94
N ASN A 177 -20.60 -12.04 17.69
CA ASN A 177 -21.43 -12.77 18.64
C ASN A 177 -20.70 -14.05 19.07
N VAL A 178 -20.45 -14.20 20.36
CA VAL A 178 -19.74 -15.35 20.94
C VAL A 178 -20.69 -16.17 21.78
N SER A 179 -20.78 -17.47 21.50
CA SER A 179 -21.63 -18.43 22.20
C SER A 179 -20.88 -19.74 22.44
N GLY A 180 -20.31 -19.92 23.63
CA GLY A 180 -19.47 -21.08 23.93
C GLY A 180 -18.22 -21.12 23.03
N ASN A 181 -18.07 -22.19 22.26
CA ASN A 181 -16.97 -22.37 21.29
C ASN A 181 -17.29 -21.80 19.89
N GLU A 182 -18.49 -21.23 19.70
CA GLU A 182 -18.91 -20.65 18.43
C GLU A 182 -18.73 -19.13 18.45
N THR A 183 -18.18 -18.58 17.37
CA THR A 183 -18.03 -17.14 17.13
C THR A 183 -18.60 -16.81 15.76
N ASP A 184 -19.63 -15.98 15.74
CA ASP A 184 -20.22 -15.45 14.51
C ASP A 184 -19.69 -14.03 14.26
N LEU A 185 -19.15 -13.81 13.06
CA LEU A 185 -18.74 -12.51 12.55
C LEU A 185 -19.74 -12.08 11.48
N LYS A 186 -20.51 -11.04 11.74
CA LYS A 186 -21.47 -10.47 10.78
C LYS A 186 -20.92 -9.18 10.19
N ILE A 187 -20.81 -9.16 8.86
CA ILE A 187 -20.28 -8.04 8.09
C ILE A 187 -21.36 -6.98 7.92
N ILE A 188 -21.07 -5.75 8.32
CA ILE A 188 -21.96 -4.60 8.19
C ILE A 188 -21.27 -3.57 7.28
N LEU A 189 -21.89 -3.31 6.14
CA LEU A 189 -21.42 -2.39 5.09
C LEU A 189 -22.60 -1.62 4.50
N PRO A 190 -22.37 -0.49 3.80
CA PRO A 190 -23.40 0.13 2.97
C PRO A 190 -23.97 -0.85 1.94
N ALA A 191 -25.24 -0.64 1.54
CA ALA A 191 -25.89 -1.47 0.53
C ALA A 191 -25.04 -1.53 -0.75
N GLU A 192 -25.04 -2.69 -1.42
CA GLU A 192 -24.30 -2.95 -2.67
C GLU A 192 -22.77 -2.85 -2.58
N THR A 193 -22.20 -2.66 -1.38
CA THR A 193 -20.74 -2.63 -1.19
C THR A 193 -20.19 -4.03 -1.00
N GLU A 194 -19.12 -4.33 -1.73
CA GLU A 194 -18.31 -5.54 -1.60
C GLU A 194 -16.85 -5.17 -1.32
N ILE A 195 -16.27 -5.82 -0.30
CA ILE A 195 -14.83 -5.75 -0.01
C ILE A 195 -14.21 -7.07 -0.46
N LYS A 196 -13.36 -6.98 -1.49
CA LYS A 196 -12.61 -8.12 -1.99
C LYS A 196 -11.34 -8.34 -1.16
N GLY A 197 -11.04 -9.60 -0.86
CA GLY A 197 -9.85 -9.98 -0.10
C GLY A 197 -9.81 -9.47 1.35
N LEU A 198 -10.96 -9.17 1.97
CA LEU A 198 -10.99 -8.87 3.41
C LEU A 198 -10.47 -10.08 4.17
N THR A 199 -9.55 -9.84 5.11
CA THR A 199 -8.84 -10.91 5.81
C THR A 199 -8.96 -10.76 7.32
N PHE A 200 -9.42 -11.81 7.98
CA PHE A 200 -9.47 -11.93 9.43
C PHE A 200 -8.29 -12.75 9.94
N LYS A 201 -7.63 -12.25 10.99
CA LYS A 201 -6.46 -12.88 11.61
C LYS A 201 -6.86 -13.53 12.94
N PHE A 202 -6.53 -14.80 13.10
CA PHE A 202 -6.80 -15.59 14.31
C PHE A 202 -5.51 -16.16 14.91
N LYS A 203 -5.50 -16.29 16.24
CA LYS A 203 -4.40 -16.90 17.01
C LYS A 203 -4.45 -18.42 17.02
N SER A 204 -5.64 -19.00 16.92
CA SER A 204 -5.89 -20.43 16.87
C SER A 204 -6.60 -20.79 15.57
N LYS A 205 -6.41 -22.03 15.13
CA LYS A 205 -7.11 -22.57 13.97
C LYS A 205 -8.57 -22.82 14.35
N PRO A 206 -9.55 -22.30 13.59
CA PRO A 206 -10.92 -22.76 13.73
C PRO A 206 -11.03 -24.22 13.27
N ASP A 207 -11.69 -25.07 14.06
CA ASP A 207 -12.01 -26.46 13.70
C ASP A 207 -13.02 -26.51 12.56
N LYS A 208 -13.94 -25.55 12.53
CA LYS A 208 -14.99 -25.46 11.52
C LYS A 208 -15.24 -24.02 11.13
N ILE A 209 -15.44 -23.81 9.84
CA ILE A 209 -15.82 -22.53 9.25
C ILE A 209 -17.09 -22.76 8.42
N LYS A 210 -18.13 -21.99 8.69
CA LYS A 210 -19.30 -21.85 7.80
C LYS A 210 -19.38 -20.39 7.38
N SER A 211 -19.57 -20.15 6.10
CA SER A 211 -19.65 -18.79 5.56
C SER A 211 -20.70 -18.76 4.45
N SER A 212 -21.44 -17.66 4.36
CA SER A 212 -22.30 -17.36 3.19
C SER A 212 -21.49 -17.06 1.93
N SER A 213 -20.24 -16.65 2.10
CA SER A 213 -19.31 -16.26 1.04
C SER A 213 -18.14 -17.24 0.92
N ASN A 214 -17.51 -17.28 -0.26
CA ASN A 214 -16.32 -18.11 -0.48
C ASN A 214 -15.15 -17.59 0.37
N THR A 215 -14.57 -18.48 1.17
CA THR A 215 -13.45 -18.15 2.05
C THR A 215 -12.31 -19.14 1.90
N ASP A 216 -11.08 -18.63 2.05
CA ASP A 216 -9.85 -19.42 2.06
C ASP A 216 -9.09 -19.18 3.37
N LEU A 217 -8.72 -20.26 4.06
CA LEU A 217 -7.98 -20.23 5.33
C LEU A 217 -6.52 -20.63 5.09
N LYS A 218 -5.59 -19.74 5.42
CA LYS A 218 -4.15 -20.02 5.34
C LYS A 218 -3.47 -19.87 6.69
N GLU A 219 -2.47 -20.72 6.94
CA GLU A 219 -1.56 -20.57 8.07
C GLU A 219 -0.26 -19.91 7.59
N ILE A 220 0.15 -18.83 8.26
CA ILE A 220 1.40 -18.13 7.99
C ILE A 220 2.06 -17.81 9.34
N ASN A 221 3.25 -18.37 9.57
CA ASN A 221 4.06 -18.15 10.78
C ASN A 221 3.27 -18.40 12.09
N GLY A 222 2.48 -19.48 12.14
CA GLY A 222 1.67 -19.87 13.31
C GLY A 222 0.44 -19.00 13.56
N MET A 223 0.08 -18.12 12.62
CA MET A 223 -1.16 -17.35 12.63
C MET A 223 -2.08 -17.81 11.50
N TYR A 224 -3.39 -17.73 11.73
CA TYR A 224 -4.41 -18.17 10.76
C TYR A 224 -5.11 -16.97 10.13
N TYR A 225 -5.20 -16.96 8.80
CA TYR A 225 -5.75 -15.87 8.00
C TYR A 225 -6.92 -16.41 7.18
N LEU A 226 -8.13 -15.98 7.51
CA LEU A 226 -9.33 -16.27 6.72
C LEU A 226 -9.58 -15.10 5.79
N SER A 227 -9.42 -15.33 4.50
CA SER A 227 -9.62 -14.34 3.44
C SER A 227 -10.87 -14.66 2.63
N GLY A 228 -11.56 -13.63 2.16
CA GLY A 228 -12.73 -13.79 1.31
C GLY A 228 -13.23 -12.47 0.73
N ASP A 229 -14.21 -12.58 -0.15
CA ASP A 229 -14.94 -11.44 -0.70
C ASP A 229 -16.27 -11.33 0.05
N PHE A 230 -16.48 -10.22 0.76
CA PHE A 230 -17.62 -10.07 1.66
C PHE A 230 -18.49 -8.86 1.31
N ARG A 231 -19.79 -9.03 1.56
CA ARG A 231 -20.85 -8.04 1.35
C ARG A 231 -21.60 -7.77 2.64
N ASN A 232 -22.39 -6.70 2.64
CA ASN A 232 -23.27 -6.40 3.76
C ASN A 232 -24.19 -7.60 4.08
N GLY A 233 -24.23 -7.99 5.36
CA GLY A 233 -25.05 -9.08 5.86
C GLY A 233 -24.41 -10.47 5.79
N ASP A 234 -23.21 -10.61 5.22
CA ASP A 234 -22.50 -11.88 5.27
C ASP A 234 -22.18 -12.29 6.71
N ILE A 235 -22.29 -13.60 6.99
CA ILE A 235 -22.02 -14.18 8.30
C ILE A 235 -20.96 -15.26 8.15
N ILE A 236 -19.94 -15.18 9.00
CA ILE A 236 -18.88 -16.17 9.15
C ILE A 236 -19.02 -16.80 10.54
N SER A 237 -19.41 -18.06 10.59
CA SER A 237 -19.48 -18.84 11.84
C SER A 237 -18.22 -19.69 11.99
N LEU A 238 -17.52 -19.48 13.10
CA LEU A 238 -16.27 -20.15 13.46
C LEU A 238 -16.50 -21.01 14.69
N THR A 239 -16.03 -22.26 14.67
CA THR A 239 -15.94 -23.12 15.85
C THR A 239 -14.48 -23.33 16.21
N PHE A 240 -14.10 -23.12 17.46
CA PHE A 240 -12.74 -23.30 17.99
C PHE A 240 -12.65 -24.42 19.03
#